data_AF-A0A2E3V666-F1
#
_entry.id   AF-A0A2E3V666-F1
#
_cell.length_a   1.000
_cell.length_b   1.000
_cell.length_c   1.000
_cell.angle_alpha   90.00
_cell.angle_beta   90.00
_cell.angle_gamma   90.00
#
_symmetry.space_group_name_H-M   'P 1'
#
loop_
_entity.id
_entity.type
_entity.pdbx_description
1 polymer ?
#
loop_
_entity_poly.entity_id
_entity_poly.type
_entity_poly.pdbx_seq_one_letter_code
_entity_poly.pdbx_strand_id
1 'polypeptide(L)'
;MFLISAFKRFSTASVLTFAGAVPFVFAAILMYWDLERLPLIGDVQKVIDVYGLVIVVFIAGSFWGISVNLAGKKRNALMIISNGLTLLTFFSYFWLKIIPFQLVLIFLLVALLLVDYWLYFLEVNTKEYVTLRLLVSIIVVGSLFVVFSS
;
A
#
# COMPACT_ATOMS: atom_id res chain seq x y z
N MET A 1 21.23 33.31 11.27
CA MET A 1 19.85 32.77 11.31
C MET A 1 19.55 32.01 10.00
N PHE A 2 20.37 31.02 9.63
CA PHE A 2 20.24 30.30 8.34
C PHE A 2 20.73 28.83 8.43
N LEU A 3 20.91 28.29 9.63
CA LEU A 3 21.50 26.96 9.86
C LEU A 3 20.71 26.11 10.87
N ILE A 4 19.40 26.38 11.02
CA ILE A 4 18.49 25.54 11.82
C ILE A 4 17.21 25.22 11.02
N SER A 5 17.34 24.90 9.72
CA SER A 5 16.21 24.36 8.93
C SER A 5 16.49 22.99 8.31
N ALA A 6 17.61 22.35 8.66
CA ALA A 6 18.08 21.15 7.97
C ALA A 6 17.58 19.80 8.56
N PHE A 7 16.70 19.81 9.56
CA PHE A 7 16.00 18.61 10.00
C PHE A 7 14.50 18.87 10.04
N LYS A 8 13.84 18.67 8.90
CA LYS A 8 12.38 18.54 8.83
C LYS A 8 12.02 17.31 9.67
N ARG A 9 11.62 17.53 10.93
CA ARG A 9 11.24 16.47 11.88
C ARG A 9 10.22 15.56 11.18
N PHE A 10 10.55 14.28 11.00
CA PHE A 10 9.61 13.34 10.41
C PHE A 10 8.32 13.36 11.23
N SER A 11 7.19 13.59 10.56
CA SER A 11 5.89 13.49 11.22
C SER A 11 5.65 12.04 11.62
N THR A 12 4.89 11.80 12.71
CA THR A 12 4.50 10.45 13.12
C THR A 12 3.85 9.68 11.97
N ALA A 13 3.02 10.35 11.16
CA ALA A 13 2.42 9.77 9.97
C ALA A 13 3.46 9.29 8.95
N SER A 14 4.52 10.07 8.72
CA SER A 14 5.62 9.69 7.84
C SER A 14 6.35 8.44 8.33
N VAL A 15 6.69 8.41 9.64
CA VAL A 15 7.37 7.26 10.25
C VAL A 15 6.52 6.00 10.13
N LEU A 16 5.22 6.09 10.43
CA LEU A 16 4.30 4.95 10.34
C LEU A 16 4.08 4.47 8.91
N THR A 17 4.07 5.39 7.93
CA THR A 17 3.93 5.01 6.51
C THR A 17 5.15 4.21 6.04
N PHE A 18 6.37 4.62 6.42
CA PHE A 18 7.58 3.83 6.13
C PHE A 18 7.65 2.54 6.93
N ALA A 19 7.21 2.53 8.20
CA ALA A 19 7.13 1.32 9.01
C ALA A 19 6.22 0.27 8.36
N GLY A 20 5.13 0.70 7.71
CA GLY A 20 4.26 -0.18 6.93
C GLY A 20 4.96 -0.90 5.77
N ALA A 21 6.08 -0.37 5.26
CA ALA A 21 6.86 -1.00 4.18
C ALA A 21 7.81 -2.10 4.69
N VAL A 22 8.16 -2.10 5.98
CA VAL A 22 9.19 -2.96 6.56
C VAL A 22 8.93 -4.46 6.30
N PRO A 23 7.70 -4.99 6.50
CA PRO A 23 7.46 -6.41 6.24
C PRO A 23 7.67 -6.82 4.78
N PHE A 24 7.40 -5.93 3.81
CA PHE A 24 7.65 -6.22 2.40
C PHE A 24 9.14 -6.30 2.08
N VAL A 25 9.93 -5.34 2.58
CA VAL A 25 11.38 -5.33 2.40
C VAL A 25 12.01 -6.55 3.05
N PHE A 26 11.57 -6.89 4.26
CA PHE A 26 12.06 -8.06 4.97
C PHE A 26 11.72 -9.36 4.24
N ALA A 27 10.48 -9.53 3.77
CA ALA A 27 10.09 -10.68 2.96
C ALA A 27 10.91 -10.78 1.67
N ALA A 28 11.16 -9.66 0.98
CA ALA A 28 11.99 -9.63 -0.22
C ALA A 28 13.43 -10.11 0.04
N ILE A 29 14.04 -9.68 1.15
CA ILE A 29 15.39 -10.14 1.53
C ILE A 29 15.42 -11.65 1.80
N LEU A 30 14.42 -12.18 2.51
CA LEU A 30 14.33 -13.61 2.81
C LEU A 30 14.15 -14.44 1.53
N MET A 31 13.20 -14.06 0.68
CA MET A 31 12.91 -14.77 -0.57
C MET A 31 14.11 -14.73 -1.52
N TYR A 32 14.83 -13.59 -1.60
CA TYR A 32 16.05 -13.49 -2.41
C TYR A 32 17.16 -14.46 -1.99
N TRP A 33 17.19 -14.87 -0.71
CA TRP A 33 18.13 -15.87 -0.19
C TRP A 33 17.54 -17.28 -0.08
N ASP A 34 16.42 -17.55 -0.76
CA ASP A 34 15.74 -18.85 -0.76
C ASP A 34 15.28 -19.29 0.64
N LEU A 35 15.05 -18.32 1.54
CA LEU A 35 14.53 -18.54 2.88
C LEU A 35 13.00 -18.47 2.88
N GLU A 36 12.37 -19.44 2.23
CA GLU A 36 10.91 -19.48 2.02
C GLU A 36 10.11 -19.70 3.31
N ARG A 37 10.73 -20.30 4.33
CA ARG A 37 10.05 -20.71 5.57
C ARG A 37 10.90 -20.43 6.80
N LEU A 38 10.31 -19.76 7.78
CA LEU A 38 10.94 -19.49 9.07
C LEU A 38 10.31 -20.32 10.19
N PRO A 39 11.09 -20.76 11.22
CA PRO A 39 10.59 -21.64 12.28
C PRO A 39 9.37 -21.12 13.06
N LEU A 40 9.29 -19.80 13.29
CA LEU A 40 8.22 -19.17 14.08
C LEU A 40 7.11 -18.54 13.22
N ILE A 41 7.45 -18.09 12.01
CA ILE A 41 6.57 -17.28 11.16
C ILE A 41 5.89 -18.14 10.09
N GLY A 42 6.48 -19.29 9.76
CA GLY A 42 6.00 -20.18 8.73
C GLY A 42 6.39 -19.69 7.33
N ASP A 43 5.48 -19.88 6.40
CA ASP A 43 5.63 -19.60 4.96
C ASP A 43 5.67 -18.08 4.72
N VAL A 44 6.82 -17.58 4.28
CA VAL A 44 7.08 -16.14 4.11
C VAL A 44 6.14 -15.55 3.07
N GLN A 45 5.88 -16.29 1.98
CA GLN A 45 5.00 -15.85 0.91
C GLN A 45 3.56 -15.67 1.39
N LYS A 46 3.02 -16.63 2.14
CA LYS A 46 1.66 -16.51 2.72
C LYS A 46 1.56 -15.35 3.69
N VAL A 47 2.59 -15.14 4.52
CA VAL A 47 2.60 -14.03 5.47
C VAL A 47 2.59 -12.69 4.76
N ILE A 48 3.40 -12.52 3.72
CA ILE A 48 3.44 -11.25 3.00
C ILE A 48 2.18 -11.03 2.14
N ASP A 49 1.57 -12.09 1.63
CA ASP A 49 0.29 -12.00 0.93
C ASP A 49 -0.83 -11.52 1.85
N VAL A 50 -0.95 -12.11 3.05
CA VAL A 50 -1.96 -11.67 4.03
C VAL A 50 -1.69 -10.25 4.50
N TYR A 51 -0.43 -9.90 4.78
CA TYR A 51 -0.07 -8.54 5.15
C TYR A 51 -0.37 -7.54 4.04
N GLY A 52 -0.06 -7.89 2.79
CA GLY A 52 -0.38 -7.09 1.61
C GLY A 52 -1.89 -6.85 1.46
N LEU A 53 -2.70 -7.89 1.65
CA LEU A 53 -4.15 -7.77 1.69
C LEU A 53 -4.61 -6.77 2.75
N VAL A 54 -4.10 -6.90 3.98
CA VAL A 54 -4.45 -6.00 5.10
C VAL A 54 -4.10 -4.55 4.76
N ILE A 55 -2.92 -4.30 4.19
CA ILE A 55 -2.49 -2.95 3.81
C ILE A 55 -3.38 -2.36 2.71
N VAL A 56 -3.70 -3.13 1.66
CA VAL A 56 -4.57 -2.66 0.57
C VAL A 56 -5.96 -2.33 1.10
N VAL A 57 -6.55 -3.19 1.93
CA VAL A 57 -7.86 -2.95 2.54
C VAL A 57 -7.83 -1.77 3.51
N PHE A 58 -6.76 -1.60 4.29
CA PHE A 58 -6.58 -0.46 5.18
C PHE A 58 -6.55 0.87 4.41
N ILE A 59 -5.78 0.95 3.32
CA ILE A 59 -5.73 2.15 2.47
C ILE A 59 -7.09 2.38 1.80
N ALA A 60 -7.72 1.35 1.24
CA ALA A 60 -9.04 1.46 0.65
C ALA A 60 -10.08 1.95 1.68
N GLY A 61 -10.03 1.46 2.92
CA GLY A 61 -10.86 1.93 4.03
C GLY A 61 -10.66 3.42 4.35
N SER A 62 -9.42 3.92 4.24
CA SER A 62 -9.14 5.35 4.42
C SER A 62 -9.86 6.22 3.38
N PHE A 63 -10.00 5.74 2.14
CA PHE A 63 -10.77 6.44 1.09
C PHE A 63 -12.25 6.51 1.43
N TRP A 64 -12.81 5.46 2.03
CA TRP A 64 -14.18 5.51 2.54
C TRP A 64 -14.30 6.60 3.62
N GLY A 65 -13.36 6.67 4.56
CA GLY A 65 -13.32 7.71 5.59
C GLY A 65 -13.24 9.12 5.03
N ILE A 66 -12.38 9.35 4.03
CA ILE A 66 -12.26 10.64 3.32
C ILE A 66 -13.58 11.01 2.63
N SER A 67 -14.27 10.03 2.04
CA SER A 67 -15.50 10.27 1.28
C SER A 67 -16.62 10.91 2.10
N VAL A 68 -16.62 10.73 3.42
CA VAL A 68 -17.59 11.34 4.35
C VAL A 68 -17.52 12.87 4.30
N ASN A 69 -16.33 13.42 4.03
CA ASN A 69 -16.11 14.87 3.95
C ASN A 69 -16.29 15.44 2.53
N LEU A 70 -16.65 14.60 1.56
CA LEU A 70 -16.90 15.02 0.18
C LEU A 70 -18.40 15.13 -0.12
N ALA A 71 -18.74 15.85 -1.18
CA ALA A 71 -20.12 16.04 -1.61
C ALA A 71 -20.37 15.53 -3.05
N GLY A 72 -21.65 15.21 -3.31
CA GLY A 72 -22.15 14.87 -4.64
C GLY A 72 -21.44 13.70 -5.31
N LYS A 73 -21.15 13.83 -6.60
CA LYS A 73 -20.57 12.76 -7.43
C LYS A 73 -19.20 12.27 -6.93
N LYS A 74 -18.38 13.16 -6.37
CA LYS A 74 -17.03 12.84 -5.87
C LYS A 74 -17.09 11.87 -4.69
N ARG A 75 -17.99 12.13 -3.73
CA ARG A 75 -18.26 11.24 -2.59
C ARG A 75 -18.66 9.84 -3.08
N ASN A 76 -19.66 9.77 -3.96
CA ASN A 76 -20.19 8.50 -4.44
C ASN A 76 -19.11 7.69 -5.19
N ALA A 77 -18.33 8.36 -6.04
CA ALA A 77 -17.23 7.73 -6.75
C ALA A 77 -16.18 7.14 -5.79
N LEU A 78 -15.75 7.91 -4.78
CA LEU A 78 -14.74 7.44 -3.83
C LEU A 78 -15.25 6.28 -2.96
N MET A 79 -16.53 6.31 -2.56
CA MET A 79 -17.17 5.18 -1.86
C MET A 79 -17.20 3.91 -2.70
N ILE A 80 -17.56 4.01 -3.98
CA ILE A 80 -17.59 2.88 -4.92
C ILE A 80 -16.18 2.33 -5.14
N ILE A 81 -15.20 3.21 -5.40
CA ILE A 81 -13.80 2.83 -5.59
C ILE A 81 -13.25 2.11 -4.36
N SER A 82 -13.46 2.68 -3.17
CA SER A 82 -13.01 2.09 -1.90
C SER A 82 -13.56 0.68 -1.68
N ASN A 83 -14.87 0.49 -1.82
CA ASN A 83 -15.49 -0.82 -1.66
C ASN A 83 -15.10 -1.79 -2.78
N GLY A 84 -15.03 -1.30 -4.02
CA GLY A 84 -14.61 -2.08 -5.17
C GLY A 84 -13.19 -2.63 -5.01
N LEU A 85 -12.24 -1.80 -4.59
CA LEU A 85 -10.86 -2.23 -4.33
C LEU A 85 -10.78 -3.20 -3.15
N THR A 86 -11.54 -2.96 -2.07
CA THR A 86 -11.60 -3.88 -0.92
C THR A 86 -12.10 -5.27 -1.33
N LEU A 87 -13.23 -5.32 -2.03
CA LEU A 87 -13.82 -6.57 -2.51
C LEU A 87 -12.92 -7.25 -3.55
N LEU A 88 -12.35 -6.50 -4.49
CA LEU A 88 -11.41 -7.04 -5.46
C LEU A 88 -10.21 -7.69 -4.77
N THR A 89 -9.62 -7.03 -3.77
CA THR A 89 -8.49 -7.57 -2.99
C THR A 89 -8.89 -8.88 -2.29
N PHE A 90 -10.03 -8.86 -1.60
CA PHE A 90 -10.55 -10.02 -0.88
C PHE A 90 -10.81 -11.21 -1.81
N PHE A 91 -11.58 -10.98 -2.88
CA PHE A 91 -11.93 -12.04 -3.83
C PHE A 91 -10.70 -12.56 -4.59
N SER A 92 -9.75 -11.70 -4.94
CA SER A 92 -8.53 -12.13 -5.61
C SER A 92 -7.69 -13.06 -4.74
N TYR A 93 -7.54 -12.79 -3.45
CA TYR A 93 -6.76 -13.66 -2.55
C TYR A 93 -7.31 -15.09 -2.47
N PHE A 94 -8.63 -15.21 -2.37
CA PHE A 94 -9.27 -16.51 -2.19
C PHE A 94 -9.49 -17.26 -3.51
N TRP A 95 -9.90 -16.59 -4.59
CA TRP A 95 -10.37 -17.25 -5.81
C TRP A 95 -9.45 -17.10 -7.02
N LEU A 96 -8.63 -16.05 -7.12
CA LEU A 96 -7.80 -15.82 -8.30
C LEU A 96 -6.47 -16.57 -8.22
N LYS A 97 -6.53 -17.91 -8.28
CA LYS A 97 -5.35 -18.79 -8.12
C LYS A 97 -4.44 -18.88 -9.35
N ILE A 98 -4.91 -18.43 -10.51
CA ILE A 98 -4.15 -18.50 -11.78
C ILE A 98 -3.04 -17.42 -11.82
N ILE A 99 -3.21 -16.33 -11.07
CA ILE A 99 -2.28 -15.21 -11.05
C ILE A 99 -1.62 -15.16 -9.66
N PRO A 100 -0.27 -15.07 -9.57
CA PRO A 100 0.43 -14.85 -8.32
C PRO A 100 -0.12 -13.62 -7.60
N PHE A 101 -0.48 -13.77 -6.32
CA PHE A 101 -1.19 -12.72 -5.58
C PHE A 101 -0.34 -11.45 -5.43
N GLN A 102 0.98 -11.55 -5.46
CA GLN A 102 1.91 -10.42 -5.42
C GLN A 102 1.72 -9.48 -6.63
N LEU A 103 1.48 -10.03 -7.82
CA LEU A 103 1.17 -9.21 -9.01
C LEU A 103 -0.17 -8.50 -8.86
N VAL A 104 -1.15 -9.16 -8.25
CA VAL A 104 -2.44 -8.54 -7.93
C VAL A 104 -2.27 -7.40 -6.92
N LEU A 105 -1.47 -7.61 -5.88
CA LEU A 105 -1.14 -6.58 -4.89
C LEU A 105 -0.43 -5.39 -5.53
N ILE A 106 0.54 -5.61 -6.42
CA ILE A 106 1.21 -4.54 -7.16
C ILE A 106 0.19 -3.71 -7.95
N PHE A 107 -0.68 -4.37 -8.71
CA PHE A 107 -1.73 -3.69 -9.47
C PHE A 107 -2.65 -2.85 -8.55
N LEU A 108 -3.11 -3.43 -7.45
CA LEU A 108 -4.00 -2.76 -6.50
C LEU A 108 -3.33 -1.58 -5.79
N LEU A 109 -2.07 -1.71 -5.39
CA LEU A 109 -1.31 -0.63 -4.76
C LEU A 109 -1.07 0.53 -5.73
N VAL A 110 -0.81 0.25 -7.01
CA VAL A 110 -0.73 1.27 -8.05
C VAL A 110 -2.10 1.94 -8.24
N ALA A 111 -3.19 1.17 -8.31
CA ALA A 111 -4.55 1.74 -8.41
C ALA A 111 -4.87 2.65 -7.22
N LEU A 112 -4.55 2.23 -5.98
CA LEU A 112 -4.70 3.06 -4.79
C LEU A 112 -3.87 4.35 -4.88
N LEU A 113 -2.62 4.29 -5.35
CA LEU A 113 -1.78 5.46 -5.55
C LEU A 113 -2.38 6.43 -6.58
N LEU A 114 -2.96 5.93 -7.67
CA LEU A 114 -3.67 6.76 -8.66
C LEU A 114 -4.88 7.47 -8.05
N VAL A 115 -5.60 6.82 -7.12
CA VAL A 115 -6.69 7.45 -6.37
C VAL A 115 -6.15 8.54 -5.43
N ASP A 116 -5.03 8.31 -4.76
CA ASP A 116 -4.35 9.34 -3.94
C ASP A 116 -3.98 10.59 -4.79
N TYR A 117 -3.49 10.38 -6.03
CA TYR A 117 -3.21 11.45 -6.98
C TYR A 117 -4.47 12.16 -7.48
N TRP A 118 -5.53 11.40 -7.77
CA TRP A 118 -6.83 12.00 -8.13
C TRP A 118 -7.35 12.91 -7.00
N LEU A 119 -7.25 12.46 -5.74
CA LEU A 119 -7.61 13.26 -4.56
C LEU A 119 -6.71 14.48 -4.38
N TYR A 120 -5.43 14.41 -4.77
CA TYR A 120 -4.55 15.58 -4.81
C TYR A 120 -5.03 16.63 -5.83
N PHE A 121 -5.43 16.22 -7.03
CA PHE A 121 -6.01 17.14 -8.02
C PHE A 121 -7.37 17.70 -7.60
N LEU A 122 -8.03 17.08 -6.63
CA LEU A 122 -9.24 17.58 -5.99
C LEU A 122 -8.95 18.46 -4.75
N GLU A 123 -7.67 18.76 -4.47
CA GLU A 123 -7.21 19.55 -3.32
C GLU A 123 -7.56 18.92 -1.95
N VAL A 124 -7.84 17.62 -1.92
CA VAL A 124 -8.14 16.87 -0.68
C VAL A 124 -6.85 16.41 -0.01
N ASN A 125 -5.92 15.88 -0.80
CA ASN A 125 -4.62 15.42 -0.33
C ASN A 125 -3.55 16.49 -0.56
N THR A 126 -2.57 16.58 0.34
CA THR A 126 -1.42 17.48 0.18
C THR A 126 -0.35 16.88 -0.72
N LYS A 127 0.51 17.74 -1.29
CA LYS A 127 1.65 17.30 -2.11
C LYS A 127 2.63 16.44 -1.31
N GLU A 128 2.86 16.80 -0.04
CA GLU A 128 3.74 16.06 0.87
C GLU A 128 3.23 14.64 1.10
N TYR A 129 1.93 14.48 1.32
CA TYR A 129 1.30 13.17 1.51
C TYR A 129 1.43 12.30 0.26
N VAL A 130 1.09 12.81 -0.93
CA VAL A 130 1.16 12.00 -2.17
C VAL A 130 2.61 11.68 -2.55
N THR A 131 3.55 12.58 -2.30
CA THR A 131 4.98 12.29 -2.51
C THR A 131 5.47 11.19 -1.58
N LEU A 132 5.08 11.23 -0.30
CA LEU A 132 5.38 10.16 0.65
C LEU A 132 4.77 8.82 0.20
N ARG A 133 3.51 8.82 -0.24
CA ARG A 133 2.82 7.63 -0.76
C ARG A 133 3.52 7.09 -2.01
N LEU A 134 3.96 7.93 -2.93
CA LEU A 134 4.74 7.51 -4.11
C LEU A 134 6.04 6.80 -3.70
N LEU A 135 6.84 7.43 -2.82
CA LEU A 135 8.14 6.86 -2.40
C LEU A 135 7.97 5.50 -1.72
N VAL A 136 7.01 5.39 -0.79
CA VAL A 136 6.73 4.13 -0.10
C VAL A 136 6.17 3.08 -1.06
N SER A 137 5.28 3.46 -1.98
CA SER A 137 4.75 2.54 -2.99
C SER A 137 5.85 2.00 -3.90
N ILE A 138 6.84 2.81 -4.29
CA ILE A 138 8.00 2.32 -5.08
C ILE A 138 8.76 1.24 -4.31
N ILE A 139 9.03 1.45 -3.01
CA ILE A 139 9.71 0.48 -2.16
C ILE A 139 8.90 -0.83 -2.06
N VAL A 140 7.59 -0.71 -1.78
CA VAL A 140 6.72 -1.88 -1.59
C VAL A 140 6.55 -2.65 -2.90
N VAL A 141 6.31 -1.97 -4.02
CA VAL A 141 6.17 -2.61 -5.34
C VAL A 141 7.47 -3.30 -5.75
N GLY A 142 8.62 -2.65 -5.55
CA GLY A 142 9.91 -3.27 -5.80
C GLY A 142 10.13 -4.52 -4.94
N SER A 143 9.76 -4.45 -3.67
CA SER A 143 9.87 -5.59 -2.74
C SER A 143 8.95 -6.76 -3.15
N LEU A 144 7.69 -6.47 -3.51
CA LEU A 144 6.75 -7.47 -3.99
C LEU A 144 7.19 -8.10 -5.31
N PHE A 145 7.84 -7.34 -6.19
CA PHE A 145 8.40 -7.87 -7.42
C PHE A 145 9.52 -8.87 -7.12
N VAL A 146 10.43 -8.56 -6.19
CA VAL A 146 11.48 -9.50 -5.75
C VAL A 146 10.87 -10.77 -5.17
N VAL A 147 9.87 -10.66 -4.29
CA VAL A 147 9.15 -11.83 -3.72
C VAL A 147 8.51 -12.68 -4.82
N PHE A 148 7.97 -12.06 -5.86
CA PHE A 148 7.37 -12.77 -7.00
C PHE A 148 8.41 -13.46 -7.88
N SER A 149 9.60 -12.85 -8.05
CA SER A 149 10.63 -13.34 -8.96
C SER A 149 11.65 -14.30 -8.36
N SER A 150 11.62 -14.47 -7.03
CA SER A 150 12.47 -15.42 -6.30
C SER A 150 11.79 -16.78 -6.29
#